data_AF-A0A537NH09-F1
#
_entry.id   AF-A0A537NH09-F1
#
_cell.length_a   1.000
_cell.length_b   1.000
_cell.length_c   1.000
_cell.angle_alpha   90.00
_cell.angle_beta   90.00
_cell.angle_gamma   90.00
#
_symmetry.space_group_name_H-M   'P 1'
#
loop_
_entity.id
_entity.type
_entity.pdbx_description
1 polymer ?
#
loop_
_entity_poly.entity_id
_entity_poly.type
_entity_poly.pdbx_seq_one_letter_code
_entity_poly.pdbx_strand_id
1 'polypeptide(L)'
;MEEAPLQRAMWRFSRNILVLSLIISGITASLVYFALHYLFVRPMRRITANMMAFRGDPENPARIIAGSRRRDEIGIAERELAAMQGDLASMLQHKSRLAALGLAVSKINHDLRNL
;
A
#
# COMPACT_ATOMS: atom_id res chain seq x y z
N MET A 1 -44.20 35.93 35.29
CA MET A 1 -43.59 36.55 34.10
C MET A 1 -42.06 36.63 34.29
N GLU A 2 -41.35 35.51 34.48
CA GLU A 2 -39.88 35.52 34.69
C GLU A 2 -39.12 34.38 33.97
N GLU A 3 -39.70 33.73 32.96
CA GLU A 3 -39.02 32.63 32.25
C GLU A 3 -38.23 33.08 31.00
N ALA A 4 -38.66 34.17 30.37
CA ALA A 4 -38.04 34.69 29.14
C ALA A 4 -36.53 35.03 29.25
N PRO A 5 -36.02 35.66 30.33
CA PRO A 5 -34.58 35.94 30.45
C PRO A 5 -33.76 34.66 30.66
N LEU A 6 -34.29 33.67 31.39
CA LEU A 6 -33.65 32.39 31.62
C LEU A 6 -33.50 31.60 30.31
N GLN A 7 -34.58 31.49 29.52
CA GLN A 7 -34.53 30.80 28.23
C GLN A 7 -33.50 31.42 27.27
N ARG A 8 -33.42 32.77 27.19
CA ARG A 8 -32.41 33.45 26.35
C ARG A 8 -30.98 33.21 26.83
N ALA A 9 -30.76 33.15 28.14
CA ALA A 9 -29.47 32.81 28.72
C ALA A 9 -29.07 31.36 28.39
N MET A 10 -30.01 30.42 28.54
CA MET A 10 -29.79 29.01 28.18
C MET A 10 -29.46 28.86 26.70
N TRP A 11 -30.21 29.49 25.79
CA TRP A 11 -29.93 29.43 24.35
C TRP A 11 -28.52 29.91 23.99
N ARG A 12 -28.06 31.00 24.60
CA ARG A 12 -26.71 31.54 24.37
C ARG A 12 -25.62 30.61 24.91
N PHE A 13 -25.84 30.05 26.09
CA PHE A 13 -24.92 29.10 26.71
C PHE A 13 -24.82 27.80 25.90
N SER A 14 -25.96 27.21 25.54
CA SER A 14 -26.03 26.02 24.68
C SER A 14 -25.35 26.25 23.33
N ARG A 15 -25.56 27.42 22.71
CA ARG A 15 -24.87 27.76 21.46
C ARG A 15 -23.36 27.84 21.63
N ASN A 16 -22.87 28.44 22.71
CA ASN A 16 -21.43 28.52 22.98
C ASN A 16 -20.81 27.13 23.18
N ILE A 17 -21.45 26.26 23.98
CA ILE A 17 -21.00 24.89 24.16
C ILE A 17 -21.01 24.13 22.83
N LEU A 18 -22.10 24.25 22.06
CA LEU A 18 -22.22 23.58 20.76
C LEU A 18 -21.08 23.98 19.82
N VAL A 19 -20.80 25.28 19.70
CA VAL A 19 -19.71 25.80 18.86
C VAL A 19 -18.35 25.30 19.36
N LEU A 20 -18.09 25.38 20.66
CA LEU A 20 -16.83 24.94 21.25
C LEU A 20 -16.61 23.43 21.03
N SER A 21 -17.63 22.61 21.30
CA SER A 21 -17.60 21.16 21.08
C SER A 21 -17.41 20.81 19.61
N LEU A 22 -18.07 21.54 18.69
CA LEU A 22 -17.92 21.34 17.26
C LEU A 22 -16.50 21.66 16.79
N ILE A 23 -15.91 22.75 17.29
CA ILE A 23 -14.53 23.13 16.98
C ILE A 23 -13.55 22.05 17.47
N ILE A 24 -13.67 21.62 18.74
CA ILE A 24 -12.79 20.61 19.32
C ILE A 24 -12.91 19.29 18.55
N SER A 25 -14.14 18.85 18.27
CA SER A 25 -14.41 17.63 17.51
C SER A 25 -13.85 17.74 16.09
N GLY A 26 -14.07 18.87 15.40
CA GLY A 26 -13.55 19.10 14.06
C GLY A 26 -12.02 19.06 13.99
N ILE A 27 -11.34 19.69 14.96
CA ILE A 27 -9.87 19.64 15.07
C ILE A 27 -9.42 18.20 15.32
N THR A 28 -10.04 17.51 16.27
CA THR A 28 -9.69 16.12 16.62
C THR A 28 -9.87 15.19 15.42
N ALA A 29 -11.02 15.28 14.75
CA ALA A 29 -11.34 14.49 13.56
C ALA A 29 -10.34 14.76 12.43
N SER A 30 -9.97 16.03 12.20
CA SER A 30 -8.98 16.40 11.20
C SER A 30 -7.61 15.80 11.52
N LEU A 31 -7.15 15.91 12.76
CA LEU A 31 -5.86 15.34 13.20
C LEU A 31 -5.84 13.81 13.04
N VAL A 32 -6.89 13.12 13.46
CA VAL A 32 -7.03 11.66 13.29
C VAL A 32 -7.04 11.28 11.81
N TYR A 33 -7.79 12.02 10.98
CA TYR A 33 -7.84 11.79 9.54
C TYR A 33 -6.45 11.93 8.91
N PHE A 34 -5.72 13.02 9.21
CA PHE A 34 -4.37 13.22 8.68
C PHE A 34 -3.40 12.15 9.18
N ALA A 35 -3.46 11.78 10.46
CA ALA A 35 -2.64 10.72 11.02
C ALA A 35 -2.86 9.40 10.27
N LEU A 36 -4.12 8.98 10.08
CA LEU A 36 -4.45 7.77 9.34
C LEU A 36 -4.03 7.86 7.87
N HIS A 37 -4.24 9.00 7.23
CA HIS A 37 -3.86 9.20 5.84
C HIS A 37 -2.35 9.03 5.63
N TYR A 38 -1.54 9.69 6.46
CA TYR A 38 -0.09 9.63 6.34
C TYR A 38 0.51 8.31 6.82
N LEU A 39 -0.02 7.72 7.88
CA LEU A 39 0.51 6.48 8.47
C LEU A 39 0.06 5.22 7.74
N PHE A 40 -1.15 5.18 7.17
CA PHE A 40 -1.71 3.97 6.57
C PHE A 40 -1.99 4.12 5.06
N VAL A 41 -2.71 5.17 4.65
CA VAL A 41 -3.18 5.27 3.25
C VAL A 41 -2.01 5.46 2.29
N ARG A 42 -1.06 6.32 2.63
CA ARG A 42 0.12 6.59 1.79
C ARG A 42 1.01 5.35 1.58
N PRO A 43 1.44 4.60 2.61
CA PRO A 43 2.24 3.40 2.37
C PRO A 43 1.46 2.29 1.67
N MET A 44 0.17 2.10 1.97
CA MET A 44 -0.65 1.13 1.25
C MET A 44 -0.69 1.43 -0.26
N ARG A 45 -0.89 2.69 -0.66
CA ARG A 45 -0.81 3.10 -2.07
C ARG A 45 0.54 2.80 -2.70
N ARG A 46 1.64 3.03 -1.98
CA ARG A 46 3.01 2.74 -2.46
C ARG A 46 3.20 1.23 -2.69
N ILE A 47 2.77 0.41 -1.74
CA ILE A 47 2.83 -1.06 -1.84
C ILE A 47 2.04 -1.54 -3.05
N THR A 48 0.78 -1.10 -3.20
CA THR A 48 -0.06 -1.47 -4.35
C THR A 48 0.54 -1.02 -5.68
N ALA A 49 1.08 0.19 -5.75
CA ALA A 49 1.73 0.69 -6.96
C ALA A 49 2.96 -0.14 -7.33
N ASN A 50 3.80 -0.51 -6.36
CA ASN A 50 4.93 -1.40 -6.61
C ASN A 50 4.46 -2.78 -7.07
N MET A 51 3.44 -3.36 -6.44
CA MET A 51 2.89 -4.65 -6.82
C MET A 51 2.37 -4.66 -8.25
N MET A 52 1.67 -3.59 -8.67
CA MET A 52 1.24 -3.41 -10.07
C MET A 52 2.45 -3.26 -11.01
N ALA A 53 3.48 -2.51 -10.61
CA ALA A 53 4.68 -2.33 -11.42
C ALA A 53 5.47 -3.64 -11.58
N PHE A 54 5.63 -4.41 -10.50
CA PHE A 54 6.28 -5.72 -10.50
C PHE A 54 5.53 -6.72 -11.37
N ARG A 55 4.19 -6.74 -11.31
CA ARG A 55 3.36 -7.60 -12.16
C ARG A 55 3.61 -7.37 -13.66
N GLY A 56 3.93 -6.14 -14.07
CA GLY A 56 4.20 -5.83 -15.48
C GLY A 56 5.51 -6.41 -16.02
N ASP A 57 6.49 -6.68 -15.16
CA ASP A 57 7.80 -7.24 -15.52
C ASP A 57 8.41 -7.93 -14.27
N PRO A 58 7.95 -9.15 -13.95
CA PRO A 58 8.25 -9.83 -12.69
C PRO A 58 9.64 -10.47 -12.64
N GLU A 59 10.34 -10.60 -13.77
CA GLU A 59 11.70 -11.14 -13.83
C GLU A 59 12.77 -10.08 -13.52
N ASN A 60 12.37 -8.81 -13.49
CA ASN A 60 13.26 -7.67 -13.30
C ASN A 60 13.45 -7.34 -11.81
N PRO A 61 14.67 -7.55 -11.26
CA PRO A 61 14.94 -7.33 -9.84
C PRO A 61 14.83 -5.86 -9.43
N ALA A 62 14.94 -4.91 -10.37
CA ALA A 62 14.77 -3.49 -10.08
C ALA A 62 13.32 -3.12 -9.70
N ARG A 63 12.35 -4.01 -9.94
CA ARG A 63 10.94 -3.80 -9.60
C ARG A 63 10.54 -4.36 -8.23
N ILE A 64 11.44 -5.05 -7.54
CA ILE A 64 11.21 -5.54 -6.18
C ILE A 64 11.08 -4.33 -5.24
N ILE A 65 10.12 -4.40 -4.31
CA ILE A 65 9.88 -3.32 -3.35
C ILE A 65 11.08 -3.15 -2.43
N ALA A 66 11.59 -1.92 -2.33
CA ALA A 66 12.57 -1.57 -1.31
C ALA A 66 11.85 -1.36 0.02
N GLY A 67 12.12 -2.24 1.00
CA GLY A 67 11.56 -2.14 2.34
C GLY A 67 11.90 -0.79 2.99
N SER A 68 10.92 -0.17 3.63
CA SER A 68 11.11 1.04 4.41
C SER A 68 11.84 0.75 5.73
N ARG A 69 12.46 1.77 6.33
CA ARG A 69 13.08 1.70 7.67
C ARG A 69 12.05 1.61 8.81
N ARG A 70 10.76 1.46 8.48
CA ARG A 70 9.68 1.36 9.46
C ARG A 70 9.77 0.04 10.21
N ARG A 71 9.53 0.11 11.51
CA ARG A 71 9.53 -1.03 12.44
C ARG A 71 8.11 -1.43 12.86
N ASP A 72 7.10 -0.87 12.21
CA ASP A 72 5.69 -1.24 12.35
C ASP A 72 5.33 -2.42 11.43
N GLU A 73 4.09 -2.89 11.54
CA GLU A 73 3.52 -3.99 10.78
C GLU A 73 3.56 -3.72 9.27
N ILE A 74 3.44 -2.46 8.87
CA ILE A 74 3.57 -2.05 7.46
C ILE A 74 5.00 -2.26 6.97
N GLY A 75 6.00 -1.91 7.78
CA GLY A 75 7.40 -2.20 7.46
C GLY A 75 7.69 -3.70 7.39
N ILE A 76 7.04 -4.52 8.23
CA ILE A 76 7.13 -5.99 8.13
C ILE A 76 6.53 -6.45 6.80
N ALA A 77 5.31 -6.01 6.47
CA ALA A 77 4.65 -6.38 5.22
C ALA A 77 5.46 -6.00 3.97
N GLU A 78 6.13 -4.85 3.97
CA GLU A 78 7.02 -4.46 2.86
C GLU A 78 8.23 -5.39 2.71
N ARG A 79 8.84 -5.84 3.82
CA ARG A 79 9.98 -6.77 3.79
C ARG A 79 9.55 -8.16 3.32
N GLU A 80 8.42 -8.65 3.82
CA GLU A 80 7.86 -9.93 3.39
C GLU A 80 7.46 -9.89 1.90
N LEU A 81 6.87 -8.78 1.44
CA LEU A 81 6.58 -8.60 0.02
C LEU A 81 7.86 -8.60 -0.83
N ALA A 82 8.92 -7.95 -0.38
CA ALA A 82 10.20 -7.93 -1.08
C ALA A 82 10.79 -9.34 -1.20
N ALA A 83 10.74 -10.13 -0.12
CA ALA A 83 11.19 -11.53 -0.13
C ALA A 83 10.38 -12.37 -1.13
N MET A 84 9.05 -12.31 -1.07
CA MET A 84 8.18 -13.05 -2.00
C MET A 84 8.41 -12.66 -3.47
N GLN A 85 8.60 -11.36 -3.75
CA GLN A 85 8.90 -10.88 -5.10
C GLN A 85 10.26 -11.39 -5.60
N GLY A 86 11.28 -11.42 -4.73
CA GLY A 86 12.59 -11.97 -5.06
C GLY A 86 12.53 -13.46 -5.38
N ASP A 87 11.84 -14.23 -4.55
CA ASP A 87 11.63 -15.66 -4.76
C ASP A 87 10.91 -15.90 -6.10
N LEU A 88 9.85 -15.15 -6.37
CA LEU A 88 9.11 -15.27 -7.64
C LEU A 88 9.96 -14.92 -8.86
N ALA A 89 10.74 -13.84 -8.79
CA ALA A 89 11.63 -13.44 -9.87
C ALA A 89 12.67 -14.54 -10.18
N SER A 90 13.28 -15.13 -9.15
CA SER A 90 14.24 -16.22 -9.31
C SER A 90 13.60 -17.47 -9.93
N MET A 91 12.40 -17.85 -9.47
CA MET A 91 11.66 -18.99 -10.02
C MET A 91 11.33 -18.81 -11.50
N LEU A 92 10.91 -17.61 -11.91
CA LEU A 92 10.61 -17.31 -13.31
C LEU A 92 11.87 -17.40 -14.18
N GLN A 93 12.99 -16.85 -13.72
CA GLN A 93 14.26 -16.95 -14.43
C GLN A 93 14.73 -18.40 -14.60
N HIS A 94 14.56 -19.25 -13.58
CA HIS A 94 14.88 -20.67 -13.69
C HIS A 94 14.02 -21.38 -14.74
N LYS A 95 12.70 -21.12 -14.76
CA LYS A 95 11.80 -21.66 -15.77
C LYS A 95 12.14 -21.20 -17.19
N SER A 96 12.49 -19.92 -17.36
CA SER A 96 12.90 -19.35 -18.64
C SER A 96 14.15 -20.04 -19.21
N ARG A 97 15.16 -20.30 -18.37
CA ARG A 97 16.36 -21.05 -18.77
C ARG A 97 16.03 -22.47 -19.24
N LEU A 98 15.13 -23.18 -18.55
CA LEU A 98 14.71 -24.52 -18.95
C LEU A 98 13.95 -24.51 -20.29
N ALA A 99 13.10 -23.51 -20.53
CA ALA A 99 12.42 -23.34 -21.81
C ALA A 99 13.42 -23.09 -22.96
N ALA A 100 14.44 -22.27 -22.73
CA ALA A 100 15.50 -22.01 -23.72
C ALA A 100 16.30 -23.27 -24.07
N LEU A 101 16.60 -24.12 -23.07
CA LEU A 101 17.26 -25.41 -23.31
C LEU A 101 16.37 -26.38 -24.12
N GLY A 102 15.07 -26.43 -23.84
CA GLY A 102 14.11 -27.22 -24.62
C GLY A 102 14.06 -26.81 -26.09
N LEU A 103 14.12 -25.51 -26.38
CA LEU A 103 14.19 -24.99 -27.75
C LEU A 103 15.52 -25.32 -28.43
N ALA A 104 16.65 -25.21 -27.72
CA ALA A 104 17.96 -25.55 -28.25
C ALA A 104 18.07 -27.05 -28.61
N VAL A 105 17.58 -27.93 -27.73
CA VAL A 105 17.53 -29.38 -27.98
C VAL A 105 16.59 -29.72 -29.13
N SER A 106 15.43 -29.04 -29.23
CA SER A 106 14.49 -29.21 -30.35
C SER A 106 15.12 -28.82 -31.69
N LYS A 107 15.90 -27.74 -31.74
CA LYS A 107 16.63 -27.32 -32.94
C LYS A 107 17.72 -28.33 -33.34
N ILE A 108 18.50 -28.83 -32.39
CA ILE A 108 19.53 -29.86 -32.64
C ILE A 108 18.88 -31.14 -33.19
N ASN A 109 17.76 -31.58 -32.59
CA ASN A 109 17.05 -32.77 -33.05
C ASN A 109 16.44 -32.58 -34.45
N HIS A 110 15.95 -31.38 -34.76
CA HIS A 110 15.45 -31.06 -36.09
C HIS A 110 16.58 -31.09 -37.12
N ASP A 111 17.73 -30.49 -36.81
CA ASP A 111 18.91 -30.45 -37.69
C ASP A 111 19.52 -31.86 -37.89
N LEU A 112 19.48 -32.72 -36.87
CA LEU A 112 19.88 -34.14 -36.95
C LEU A 112 18.94 -34.99 -37.80
N ARG A 113 17.64 -34.69 -37.79
CA ARG A 113 16.63 -35.44 -38.56
C ARG A 113 16.54 -34.99 -40.02
N ASN A 114 17.08 -33.80 -40.33
CA ASN A 114 17.12 -33.22 -41.68
C ASN A 114 18.47 -33.44 -42.39
N LEU A 115 19.37 -34.22 -41.78
CA LEU A 115 20.59 -34.78 -42.36
C LEU A 115 20.35 -36.27 -42.70
#